data_AF-A0A3B0VHA7-F1
#
_entry.id   AF-A0A3B0VHA7-F1
#
_cell.length_a   1.000
_cell.length_b   1.000
_cell.length_c   1.000
_cell.angle_alpha   90.00
_cell.angle_beta   90.00
_cell.angle_gamma   90.00
#
_symmetry.space_group_name_H-M   'P 1'
#
loop_
_entity.id
_entity.type
_entity.pdbx_description
1 polymer ?
#
loop_
_entity_poly.entity_id
_entity_poly.type
_entity_poly.pdbx_seq_one_letter_code
_entity_poly.pdbx_strand_id
1 'polypeptide(L)'
;MDVLHTHWLMPRSPNDEGGLFVWAETAVSHQPSRDRRKKSAQPHPFTLTQVPLTALVRQINPTHQQKLNQHSVTLWLPTNKFGPTPSPELLHDWEQDAASPELRPWIVKGIRFSAREAFQFLVALNDNDVELRGVRLGGDGRYVQHLLNFTLEILAQQKLRPTLVEIRDGRDLRYEARWQPILDSEQDARRLTQLAATMPAICRADAPDPDETIPPRAILDSFLNHMVDAAARAWGRKQGFYLPTDS
;
A
#
# COMPACT_ATOMS: atom_id res chain seq x y z
N MET A 1 3.80 0.25 -21.43
CA MET A 1 4.31 -0.04 -20.08
C MET A 1 3.16 0.15 -19.13
N ASP A 2 2.94 -0.80 -18.24
CA ASP A 2 1.90 -0.67 -17.21
C ASP A 2 2.43 0.17 -16.04
N VAL A 3 1.55 0.80 -15.27
CA VAL A 3 1.92 1.57 -14.07
C VAL A 3 1.46 0.81 -12.84
N LEU A 4 2.40 0.40 -11.99
CA LEU A 4 2.12 -0.30 -10.74
C LEU A 4 1.88 0.69 -9.62
N HIS A 5 0.77 0.49 -8.92
CA HIS A 5 0.32 1.27 -7.79
C HIS A 5 0.31 0.43 -6.51
N THR A 6 0.54 1.11 -5.40
CA THR A 6 0.56 0.53 -4.06
C THR A 6 -0.21 1.41 -3.09
N HIS A 7 -1.11 0.81 -2.34
CA HIS A 7 -1.95 1.52 -1.38
C HIS A 7 -1.91 0.82 -0.03
N TRP A 8 -1.64 1.55 1.05
CA TRP A 8 -1.68 0.98 2.39
C TRP A 8 -3.12 0.95 2.90
N LEU A 9 -3.64 -0.26 3.10
CA LEU A 9 -4.96 -0.49 3.68
C LEU A 9 -4.86 -0.34 5.20
N MET A 10 -5.56 0.66 5.72
CA MET A 10 -5.70 0.87 7.15
C MET A 10 -6.57 -0.23 7.78
N PRO A 11 -6.23 -0.75 8.97
CA PRO A 11 -7.12 -1.61 9.73
C PRO A 11 -8.48 -0.94 9.93
N ARG A 12 -9.57 -1.59 9.51
CA ARG A 12 -10.93 -1.02 9.65
C ARG A 12 -11.68 -1.53 10.89
N SER A 13 -11.16 -2.58 11.52
CA SER A 13 -11.71 -3.13 12.75
C SER A 13 -10.58 -3.60 13.67
N PRO A 14 -10.85 -3.83 14.96
CA PRO A 14 -9.86 -4.30 15.91
C PRO A 14 -9.20 -5.63 15.54
N ASN A 15 -9.85 -6.45 14.70
CA ASN A 15 -9.36 -7.76 14.27
C ASN A 15 -8.73 -7.73 12.86
N ASP A 16 -8.75 -6.57 12.20
CA ASP A 16 -8.16 -6.39 10.88
C ASP A 16 -6.68 -6.01 11.03
N GLU A 17 -5.84 -6.53 10.15
CA GLU A 17 -4.42 -6.15 10.10
C GLU A 17 -4.19 -5.24 8.89
N GLY A 18 -3.33 -4.24 9.09
CA GLY A 18 -2.88 -3.37 8.01
C GLY A 18 -2.20 -4.18 6.92
N GLY A 19 -2.38 -3.76 5.67
CA GLY A 19 -1.88 -4.52 4.53
C GLY A 19 -1.60 -3.65 3.31
N LEU A 20 -0.85 -4.19 2.36
CA LEU A 20 -0.57 -3.51 1.10
C LEU A 20 -1.52 -4.00 0.03
N PHE A 21 -2.22 -3.08 -0.61
CA PHE A 21 -2.98 -3.34 -1.81
C PHE A 21 -2.16 -2.94 -3.04
N VAL A 22 -2.04 -3.85 -4.00
CA VAL A 22 -1.28 -3.65 -5.24
C VAL A 22 -2.20 -3.84 -6.43
N TRP A 23 -2.18 -2.88 -7.34
CA TRP A 23 -2.91 -2.92 -8.60
C TRP A 23 -2.09 -2.22 -9.68
N ALA A 24 -2.50 -2.32 -10.95
CA ALA A 24 -1.78 -1.66 -12.03
C ALA A 24 -2.73 -1.02 -13.05
N GLU A 25 -2.29 0.07 -13.66
CA GLU A 25 -2.90 0.68 -14.83
C GLU A 25 -2.28 0.13 -16.11
N THR A 26 -3.09 -0.04 -17.15
CA THR A 26 -2.64 -0.44 -18.48
C THR A 26 -3.17 0.48 -19.58
N ALA A 27 -2.31 0.82 -20.53
CA ALA A 27 -2.63 1.66 -21.68
C ALA A 27 -3.25 0.86 -22.84
N VAL A 28 -3.35 -0.46 -22.72
CA VAL A 28 -3.97 -1.34 -23.74
C VAL A 28 -5.51 -1.18 -23.76
N SER A 29 -6.08 -0.47 -22.78
CA SER A 29 -7.50 -0.13 -22.74
C SER A 29 -7.84 0.96 -23.77
N HIS A 30 -9.05 0.90 -24.33
CA HIS A 30 -9.59 1.99 -25.16
C HIS A 30 -9.84 3.24 -24.30
N GLN A 31 -9.87 4.43 -24.93
CA GLN A 31 -10.25 5.66 -24.25
C GLN A 31 -11.56 5.45 -23.48
N PRO A 32 -11.59 5.77 -22.17
CA PRO A 32 -12.70 5.37 -21.34
C PRO A 32 -13.93 6.21 -21.66
N SER A 33 -15.11 5.63 -21.48
CA SER A 33 -16.37 6.36 -21.43
C SER A 33 -17.05 6.11 -20.08
N ARG A 34 -17.16 7.13 -19.24
CA ARG A 34 -17.94 7.09 -18.01
C ARG A 34 -19.44 7.16 -18.34
N ASP A 35 -20.22 6.23 -17.79
CA ASP A 35 -21.68 6.36 -17.78
C ASP A 35 -22.09 7.39 -16.74
N ARG A 36 -22.39 8.62 -17.18
CA ARG A 36 -22.79 9.75 -16.32
C ARG A 36 -24.13 9.52 -15.60
N ARG A 37 -24.94 8.55 -16.04
CA ARG A 37 -26.23 8.22 -15.40
C ARG A 37 -26.05 7.41 -14.12
N LYS A 38 -24.96 6.64 -14.01
CA LYS A 38 -24.67 5.84 -12.82
C LYS A 38 -24.03 6.70 -11.74
N LYS A 39 -24.70 6.75 -10.58
CA LYS A 39 -24.24 7.48 -9.39
C LYS A 39 -23.36 6.64 -8.45
N SER A 40 -23.36 5.31 -8.60
CA SER A 40 -22.51 4.41 -7.83
C SER A 40 -21.10 4.33 -8.42
N ALA A 41 -20.14 3.87 -7.60
CA ALA A 41 -18.77 3.63 -8.04
C ALA A 41 -18.73 2.62 -9.20
N GLN A 42 -17.95 2.95 -10.23
CA GLN A 42 -17.79 2.13 -11.44
C GLN A 42 -16.41 1.45 -11.45
N PRO A 43 -16.24 0.30 -12.12
CA PRO A 43 -14.93 -0.30 -12.31
C PRO A 43 -13.96 0.66 -13.01
N HIS A 44 -12.75 0.81 -12.47
CA HIS A 44 -11.73 1.67 -13.07
C HIS A 44 -11.25 1.08 -14.40
N PRO A 45 -11.40 1.80 -15.53
CA PRO A 45 -11.26 1.25 -16.89
C PRO A 45 -9.82 0.90 -17.26
N PHE A 46 -8.84 1.48 -16.57
CA PHE A 46 -7.41 1.19 -16.80
C PHE A 46 -6.89 0.06 -15.94
N THR A 47 -7.69 -0.52 -15.05
CA THR A 47 -7.22 -1.57 -14.16
C THR A 47 -6.76 -2.80 -14.94
N LEU A 48 -5.49 -3.15 -14.80
CA LEU A 48 -4.92 -4.38 -15.34
C LEU A 48 -5.71 -5.58 -14.80
N THR A 49 -6.07 -6.51 -15.68
CA THR A 49 -6.90 -7.65 -15.29
C THR A 49 -6.13 -8.63 -14.39
N GLN A 50 -6.88 -9.49 -13.69
CA GLN A 50 -6.34 -10.38 -12.66
C GLN A 50 -5.20 -11.30 -13.13
N VAL A 51 -5.31 -11.87 -14.34
CA VAL A 51 -4.31 -12.81 -14.88
C VAL A 51 -2.96 -12.13 -15.12
N PRO A 52 -2.86 -11.04 -15.91
CA PRO A 52 -1.60 -10.32 -16.08
C PRO A 52 -1.08 -9.69 -14.78
N LEU A 53 -1.95 -9.19 -13.90
CA LEU A 53 -1.52 -8.67 -12.59
C LEU A 53 -0.88 -9.77 -11.72
N THR A 54 -1.46 -10.98 -11.71
CA THR A 54 -0.90 -12.14 -11.01
C THR A 54 0.45 -12.55 -11.57
N ALA A 55 0.60 -12.55 -12.90
CA ALA A 55 1.87 -12.85 -13.56
C ALA A 55 2.93 -11.81 -13.19
N LEU A 56 2.58 -10.52 -13.23
CA LEU A 56 3.47 -9.42 -12.85
C LEU A 56 3.95 -9.54 -11.40
N VAL A 57 3.02 -9.76 -10.45
CA VAL A 57 3.38 -9.93 -9.03
C VAL A 57 4.33 -11.12 -8.83
N ARG A 58 4.08 -12.24 -9.51
CA ARG A 58 4.97 -13.42 -9.45
C ARG A 58 6.31 -13.20 -10.11
N GLN A 59 6.38 -12.35 -11.14
CA GLN A 59 7.63 -11.98 -11.77
C GLN A 59 8.49 -11.10 -10.84
N ILE A 60 7.86 -10.17 -10.11
CA ILE A 60 8.53 -9.29 -9.13
C ILE A 60 8.98 -10.07 -7.91
N ASN A 61 8.12 -10.94 -7.36
CA ASN A 61 8.45 -11.77 -6.21
C ASN A 61 8.22 -13.27 -6.52
N PRO A 62 9.17 -13.92 -7.23
CA PRO A 62 9.07 -15.34 -7.60
C PRO A 62 9.04 -16.28 -6.40
N THR A 63 9.54 -15.83 -5.24
CA THR A 63 9.59 -16.63 -4.01
C THR A 63 8.23 -16.68 -3.29
N HIS A 64 7.26 -15.85 -3.69
CA HIS A 64 5.92 -15.85 -3.11
C HIS A 64 5.11 -17.06 -3.59
N GLN A 65 4.98 -18.07 -2.74
CA GLN A 65 4.29 -19.34 -3.05
C GLN A 65 2.80 -19.36 -2.66
N GLN A 66 2.36 -18.43 -1.80
CA GLN A 66 0.99 -18.41 -1.30
C GLN A 66 0.00 -17.96 -2.38
N LYS A 67 -1.28 -18.36 -2.23
CA LYS A 67 -2.36 -17.92 -3.10
C LYS A 67 -2.55 -16.41 -2.94
N LEU A 68 -2.46 -15.66 -4.04
CA LEU A 68 -2.65 -14.21 -4.03
C LEU A 68 -4.10 -13.87 -3.70
N ASN A 69 -4.30 -13.05 -2.66
CA ASN A 69 -5.60 -12.62 -2.21
C ASN A 69 -6.15 -11.52 -3.12
N GLN A 70 -7.09 -11.89 -3.99
CA GLN A 70 -7.75 -10.93 -4.87
C GLN A 70 -8.67 -10.03 -4.07
N HIS A 71 -8.55 -8.73 -4.29
CA HIS A 71 -9.27 -7.73 -3.52
C HIS A 71 -9.75 -6.59 -4.41
N SER A 72 -10.68 -5.79 -3.90
CA SER A 72 -11.16 -4.60 -4.57
C SER A 72 -11.31 -3.48 -3.57
N VAL A 73 -10.90 -2.29 -3.99
CA VAL A 73 -10.94 -1.08 -3.17
C VAL A 73 -11.67 0.00 -3.97
N THR A 74 -12.44 0.83 -3.29
CA THR A 74 -13.02 2.02 -3.91
C THR A 74 -12.11 3.20 -3.61
N LEU A 75 -11.56 3.82 -4.65
CA LEU A 75 -10.68 4.98 -4.53
C LEU A 75 -11.35 6.22 -5.12
N TRP A 76 -11.19 7.35 -4.45
CA TRP A 76 -11.55 8.66 -4.98
C TRP A 76 -10.46 9.14 -5.94
N LEU A 77 -10.76 9.14 -7.25
CA LEU A 77 -9.78 9.46 -8.29
C LEU A 77 -10.22 10.68 -9.12
N PRO A 78 -9.26 11.51 -9.59
CA PRO A 78 -9.55 12.64 -10.47
C PRO A 78 -10.26 12.17 -11.75
N THR A 79 -11.40 12.75 -12.05
CA THR A 79 -12.30 12.31 -13.13
C THR A 79 -12.72 13.50 -13.98
N ASN A 80 -12.60 13.34 -15.30
CA ASN A 80 -13.03 14.33 -16.30
C ASN A 80 -14.29 13.84 -17.04
N LYS A 81 -14.60 14.46 -18.19
CA LYS A 81 -15.77 14.07 -19.00
C LYS A 81 -15.66 12.67 -19.60
N PHE A 82 -14.45 12.17 -19.85
CA PHE A 82 -14.19 10.85 -20.42
C PHE A 82 -14.19 9.76 -19.35
N GLY A 83 -13.61 10.01 -18.18
CA GLY A 83 -13.47 9.02 -17.14
C GLY A 83 -12.43 9.42 -16.11
N PRO A 84 -11.86 8.45 -15.35
CA PRO A 84 -10.75 8.76 -14.47
C PRO A 84 -9.57 9.22 -15.31
N THR A 85 -8.80 10.15 -14.75
CA THR A 85 -7.57 10.64 -15.37
C THR A 85 -6.52 9.55 -15.19
N PRO A 86 -5.83 9.12 -16.25
CA PRO A 86 -4.75 8.15 -16.11
C PRO A 86 -3.60 8.72 -15.28
N SER A 87 -2.80 7.83 -14.70
CA SER A 87 -1.62 8.25 -13.96
C SER A 87 -0.61 8.93 -14.89
N PRO A 88 0.15 9.95 -14.42
CA PRO A 88 1.13 10.67 -15.24
C PRO A 88 2.20 9.77 -15.88
N GLU A 89 2.52 8.65 -15.23
CA GLU A 89 3.48 7.66 -15.72
C GLU A 89 2.92 6.75 -16.84
N LEU A 90 1.61 6.76 -17.06
CA LEU A 90 0.96 5.93 -18.06
C LEU A 90 1.12 6.56 -19.44
N LEU A 91 1.89 5.90 -20.32
CA LEU A 91 2.09 6.37 -21.68
C LEU A 91 0.84 6.07 -22.53
N HIS A 92 0.12 7.11 -22.94
CA HIS A 92 -1.07 7.03 -23.79
C HIS A 92 -1.12 8.21 -24.77
N ASP A 93 -1.93 8.09 -25.83
CA ASP A 93 -2.18 9.13 -26.84
C ASP A 93 -3.59 9.74 -26.75
N TRP A 94 -4.35 9.39 -25.71
CA TRP A 94 -5.72 9.89 -25.49
C TRP A 94 -5.82 11.41 -25.33
N GLU A 95 -6.96 11.96 -25.77
CA GLU A 95 -7.30 13.36 -25.56
C GLU A 95 -7.38 13.72 -24.07
N GLN A 96 -6.70 14.79 -23.70
CA GLN A 96 -6.76 15.36 -22.37
C GLN A 96 -7.81 16.47 -22.32
N ASP A 97 -8.68 16.42 -21.31
CA ASP A 97 -9.63 17.50 -21.06
C ASP A 97 -8.91 18.63 -20.30
N ALA A 98 -9.03 19.87 -20.78
CA ALA A 98 -8.40 21.03 -20.14
C ALA A 98 -9.13 21.49 -18.86
N ALA A 99 -10.33 20.96 -18.61
CA ALA A 99 -11.11 21.27 -17.42
C ALA A 99 -10.49 20.62 -16.17
N SER A 100 -10.59 21.31 -15.02
CA SER A 100 -10.16 20.74 -13.75
C SER A 100 -10.99 19.50 -13.41
N PRO A 101 -10.35 18.35 -13.11
CA PRO A 101 -11.08 17.13 -12.79
C PRO A 101 -11.79 17.22 -11.44
N GLU A 102 -12.89 16.48 -11.30
CA GLU A 102 -13.61 16.27 -10.04
C GLU A 102 -13.24 14.92 -9.42
N LEU A 103 -13.25 14.80 -8.09
CA LEU A 103 -13.06 13.51 -7.44
C LEU A 103 -14.32 12.66 -7.56
N ARG A 104 -14.17 11.40 -7.99
CA ARG A 104 -15.26 10.42 -8.08
C ARG A 104 -14.79 9.05 -7.60
N PRO A 105 -15.70 8.23 -7.04
CA PRO A 105 -15.33 6.91 -6.55
C PRO A 105 -15.23 5.91 -7.70
N TRP A 106 -14.13 5.17 -7.74
CA TRP A 106 -13.85 4.12 -8.71
C TRP A 106 -13.43 2.83 -8.02
N ILE A 107 -13.96 1.70 -8.49
CA ILE A 107 -13.60 0.37 -7.98
C ILE A 107 -12.36 -0.11 -8.74
N VAL A 108 -11.23 -0.20 -8.02
CA VAL A 108 -9.99 -0.81 -8.52
C VAL A 108 -9.89 -2.24 -8.03
N LYS A 109 -9.49 -3.15 -8.92
CA LYS A 109 -9.22 -4.56 -8.60
C LYS A 109 -7.72 -4.77 -8.47
N GLY A 110 -7.32 -5.55 -7.48
CA GLY A 110 -5.91 -5.79 -7.22
C GLY A 110 -5.67 -6.96 -6.28
N ILE A 111 -4.47 -7.01 -5.71
CA ILE A 111 -4.03 -8.04 -4.77
C ILE A 111 -3.79 -7.38 -3.42
N ARG A 112 -4.37 -7.94 -2.37
CA ARG A 112 -4.06 -7.57 -0.98
C ARG A 112 -2.96 -8.48 -0.43
N PHE A 113 -1.97 -7.88 0.19
CA PHE A 113 -0.94 -8.54 0.98
C PHE A 113 -1.14 -8.21 2.46
N SER A 114 -0.95 -9.20 3.33
CA SER A 114 -0.69 -8.95 4.75
C SER A 114 0.60 -8.12 4.91
N ALA A 115 0.80 -7.49 6.07
CA ALA A 115 2.04 -6.73 6.34
C ALA A 115 3.32 -7.57 6.10
N ARG A 116 3.28 -8.87 6.42
CA ARG A 116 4.41 -9.79 6.19
C ARG A 116 4.68 -10.04 4.70
N GLU A 117 3.65 -10.38 3.94
CA GLU A 117 3.80 -10.59 2.49
C GLU A 117 4.18 -9.28 1.80
N ALA A 118 3.64 -8.15 2.25
CA ALA A 118 3.92 -6.82 1.75
C ALA A 118 5.39 -6.45 1.95
N PHE A 119 5.95 -6.68 3.13
CA PHE A 119 7.38 -6.45 3.39
C PHE A 119 8.26 -7.21 2.39
N GLN A 120 7.99 -8.51 2.19
CA GLN A 120 8.72 -9.35 1.24
C GLN A 120 8.56 -8.87 -0.20
N PHE A 121 7.34 -8.51 -0.59
CA PHE A 121 7.04 -7.98 -1.91
C PHE A 121 7.76 -6.65 -2.17
N LEU A 122 7.75 -5.72 -1.22
CA LEU A 122 8.38 -4.41 -1.35
C LEU A 122 9.92 -4.51 -1.41
N VAL A 123 10.53 -5.41 -0.62
CA VAL A 123 11.97 -5.72 -0.74
C VAL A 123 12.29 -6.27 -2.12
N ALA A 124 11.53 -7.27 -2.60
CA ALA A 124 11.72 -7.80 -3.95
C ALA A 124 11.50 -6.73 -5.02
N LEU A 125 10.52 -5.84 -4.84
CA LEU A 125 10.25 -4.73 -5.74
C LEU A 125 11.39 -3.69 -5.77
N ASN A 126 12.09 -3.49 -4.64
CA ASN A 126 13.24 -2.59 -4.55
C ASN A 126 14.50 -3.18 -5.21
N ASP A 127 14.70 -4.50 -5.08
CA ASP A 127 15.87 -5.20 -5.65
C ASP A 127 15.76 -5.41 -7.17
N ASN A 128 14.55 -5.28 -7.73
CA ASN A 128 14.29 -5.51 -9.14
C ASN A 128 14.10 -4.18 -9.89
N ASP A 129 14.83 -4.01 -10.98
CA ASP A 129 14.54 -2.96 -11.95
C ASP A 129 13.25 -3.30 -12.71
N VAL A 130 12.13 -2.78 -12.19
CA VAL A 130 10.80 -3.01 -12.78
C VAL A 130 10.63 -2.33 -14.13
N GLU A 131 11.41 -1.28 -14.43
CA GLU A 131 11.33 -0.59 -15.73
C GLU A 131 11.80 -1.53 -16.86
N LEU A 132 12.85 -2.31 -16.61
CA LEU A 132 13.31 -3.38 -17.51
C LEU A 132 12.29 -4.49 -17.71
N ARG A 133 11.28 -4.60 -16.84
CA ARG A 133 10.16 -5.56 -16.93
C ARG A 133 8.91 -4.95 -17.53
N GLY A 134 9.00 -3.74 -18.10
CA GLY A 134 7.89 -3.07 -18.77
C GLY A 134 6.88 -2.40 -17.84
N VAL A 135 7.27 -2.16 -16.58
CA VAL A 135 6.40 -1.59 -15.55
C VAL A 135 7.04 -0.37 -14.90
N ARG A 136 6.26 0.70 -14.72
CA ARG A 136 6.68 1.92 -13.99
C ARG A 136 6.00 1.97 -12.63
N LEU A 137 6.68 2.48 -11.61
CA LEU A 137 6.02 2.78 -10.34
C LEU A 137 5.28 4.11 -10.44
N GLY A 138 4.01 4.12 -10.04
CA GLY A 138 3.29 5.36 -9.75
C GLY A 138 3.94 6.14 -8.60
N GLY A 139 3.53 7.40 -8.42
CA GLY A 139 4.04 8.25 -7.34
C GLY A 139 3.84 7.64 -5.93
N ASP A 140 2.75 6.90 -5.74
CA ASP A 140 2.47 6.10 -4.55
C ASP A 140 3.44 4.92 -4.36
N GLY A 141 3.73 4.19 -5.43
CA GLY A 141 4.72 3.11 -5.42
C GLY A 141 6.10 3.61 -4.99
N ARG A 142 6.54 4.73 -5.56
CA ARG A 142 7.83 5.37 -5.19
C ARG A 142 7.82 5.86 -3.74
N TYR A 143 6.72 6.47 -3.29
CA TYR A 143 6.56 6.90 -1.90
C TYR A 143 6.61 5.72 -0.92
N VAL A 144 5.91 4.62 -1.20
CA VAL A 144 5.94 3.40 -0.36
C VAL A 144 7.34 2.79 -0.34
N GLN A 145 8.12 2.85 -1.43
CA GLN A 145 9.53 2.45 -1.39
C GLN A 145 10.38 3.32 -0.45
N HIS A 146 10.08 4.62 -0.34
CA HIS A 146 10.76 5.47 0.64
C HIS A 146 10.39 5.07 2.08
N LEU A 147 9.13 4.66 2.31
CA LEU A 147 8.71 4.13 3.61
C LEU A 147 9.36 2.79 3.93
N LEU A 148 9.52 1.90 2.94
CA LEU A 148 10.26 0.66 3.11
C LEU A 148 11.71 0.95 3.51
N ASN A 149 12.41 1.83 2.78
CA ASN A 149 13.79 2.17 3.09
C ASN A 149 13.92 2.72 4.52
N PHE A 150 13.00 3.59 4.94
CA PHE A 150 12.99 4.06 6.32
C PHE A 150 12.71 2.94 7.34
N THR A 151 11.81 2.00 7.01
CA THR A 151 11.58 0.80 7.82
C THR A 151 12.85 -0.03 7.98
N LEU A 152 13.58 -0.25 6.89
CA LEU A 152 14.84 -1.00 6.90
C LEU A 152 15.90 -0.29 7.74
N GLU A 153 15.98 1.03 7.69
CA GLU A 153 16.89 1.82 8.55
C GLU A 153 16.55 1.67 10.04
N ILE A 154 15.27 1.73 10.41
CA ILE A 154 14.81 1.51 11.80
C ILE A 154 15.25 0.12 12.28
N LEU A 155 15.03 -0.91 11.45
CA LEU A 155 15.41 -2.29 11.75
C LEU A 155 16.92 -2.46 11.86
N ALA A 156 17.70 -1.85 10.95
CA ALA A 156 19.15 -1.91 10.94
C ALA A 156 19.78 -1.23 12.17
N GLN A 157 19.18 -0.13 12.63
CA GLN A 157 19.59 0.58 13.85
C GLN A 157 19.05 -0.07 15.13
N GLN A 158 18.31 -1.18 15.03
CA GLN A 158 17.66 -1.84 16.17
C GLN A 158 16.75 -0.90 16.98
N LYS A 159 16.16 0.09 16.31
CA LYS A 159 15.22 1.05 16.90
C LYS A 159 13.81 0.44 17.02
N LEU A 160 13.69 -0.66 17.76
CA LEU A 160 12.41 -1.32 18.01
C LEU A 160 12.31 -1.85 19.44
N ARG A 161 11.09 -1.87 19.97
CA ARG A 161 10.78 -2.43 21.30
C ARG A 161 9.60 -3.40 21.25
N PRO A 162 9.61 -4.48 22.04
CA PRO A 162 8.40 -5.23 22.31
C PRO A 162 7.46 -4.39 23.17
N THR A 163 6.16 -4.47 22.90
CA THR A 163 5.12 -3.75 23.64
C THR A 163 3.82 -4.55 23.69
N LEU A 164 2.91 -4.16 24.57
CA LEU A 164 1.53 -4.61 24.59
C LEU A 164 0.65 -3.48 24.07
N VAL A 165 -0.10 -3.75 23.00
CA VAL A 165 -1.07 -2.81 22.44
C VAL A 165 -2.45 -3.22 22.93
N GLU A 166 -3.18 -2.26 23.50
CA GLU A 166 -4.59 -2.43 23.84
C GLU A 166 -5.43 -2.48 22.58
N ILE A 167 -6.21 -3.54 22.42
CA ILE A 167 -7.18 -3.68 21.34
C ILE A 167 -8.58 -3.75 21.97
N ARG A 168 -9.40 -2.75 21.64
CA ARG A 168 -10.78 -2.62 22.13
C ARG A 168 -11.75 -2.93 21.01
N ASP A 169 -12.66 -3.87 21.27
CA ASP A 169 -13.76 -4.20 20.38
C ASP A 169 -15.07 -4.11 21.16
N GLY A 170 -15.72 -2.94 21.08
CA GLY A 170 -16.86 -2.62 21.93
C GLY A 170 -16.50 -2.64 23.42
N ARG A 171 -17.00 -3.64 24.16
CA ARG A 171 -16.72 -3.83 25.59
C ARG A 171 -15.55 -4.78 25.87
N ASP A 172 -15.11 -5.51 24.85
CA ASP A 172 -14.02 -6.48 25.00
C ASP A 172 -12.67 -5.75 24.90
N LEU A 173 -11.81 -6.01 25.88
CA LEU A 173 -10.44 -5.53 25.93
C LEU A 173 -9.51 -6.73 25.86
N ARG A 174 -8.62 -6.74 24.87
CA ARG A 174 -7.50 -7.67 24.80
C ARG A 174 -6.20 -6.91 24.62
N TYR A 175 -5.10 -7.58 24.94
CA TYR A 175 -3.76 -7.07 24.70
C TYR A 175 -3.07 -7.92 23.66
N GLU A 176 -2.40 -7.26 22.72
CA GLU A 176 -1.59 -7.92 21.71
C GLU A 176 -0.13 -7.52 21.90
N ALA A 177 0.73 -8.53 22.04
CA ALA A 177 2.16 -8.30 21.94
C ALA A 177 2.47 -7.81 20.52
N ARG A 178 3.20 -6.70 20.37
CA ARG A 178 3.64 -6.12 19.09
C ARG A 178 5.07 -5.61 19.21
N TRP A 179 5.83 -5.61 18.12
CA TRP A 179 7.05 -4.81 18.02
C TRP A 179 6.70 -3.44 17.46
N GLN A 180 7.22 -2.39 18.08
CA GLN A 180 7.02 -1.01 17.63
C GLN A 180 8.35 -0.32 17.34
N PRO A 181 8.41 0.54 16.31
CA PRO A 181 9.55 1.40 16.07
C PRO A 181 9.74 2.41 17.21
N ILE A 182 10.99 2.73 17.53
CA ILE A 182 11.38 3.79 18.46
C ILE A 182 11.80 5.00 17.62
N LEU A 183 10.97 6.05 17.63
CA LEU A 183 11.10 7.24 16.77
C LEU A 183 10.95 8.53 17.60
N ASP A 184 11.73 8.65 18.66
CA ASP A 184 11.64 9.71 19.67
C ASP A 184 12.68 10.83 19.50
N SER A 185 13.65 10.66 18.58
CA SER A 185 14.63 11.72 18.30
C SER A 185 14.03 12.87 17.49
N GLU A 186 14.58 14.08 17.64
CA GLU A 186 14.20 15.23 16.80
C GLU A 186 14.39 14.97 15.30
N GLN A 187 15.40 14.18 14.95
CA GLN A 187 15.66 13.80 13.56
C GLN A 187 14.53 12.91 13.02
N ASP A 188 14.09 11.91 13.80
CA ASP A 188 12.98 11.03 13.43
C ASP A 188 11.69 11.83 13.31
N ALA A 189 11.42 12.75 14.25
CA ALA A 189 10.26 13.64 14.19
C ALA A 189 10.23 14.50 12.91
N ARG A 190 11.36 15.14 12.56
CA ARG A 190 11.49 15.92 11.31
C ARG A 190 11.23 15.07 10.07
N ARG A 191 11.80 13.86 10.01
CA ARG A 191 11.63 12.95 8.88
C ARG A 191 10.18 12.50 8.72
N LEU A 192 9.51 12.15 9.82
CA LEU A 192 8.11 11.74 9.79
C LEU A 192 7.18 12.89 9.36
N THR A 193 7.45 14.11 9.83
CA THR A 193 6.73 15.31 9.36
C THR A 193 6.92 15.52 7.87
N GLN A 194 8.16 15.37 7.37
CA GLN A 194 8.44 15.50 5.94
C GLN A 194 7.71 14.43 5.12
N LEU A 195 7.79 13.16 5.52
CA LEU A 195 7.09 12.06 4.85
C LEU A 195 5.58 12.28 4.81
N ALA A 196 4.99 12.70 5.93
CA ALA A 196 3.57 13.02 6.01
C ALA A 196 3.19 14.19 5.08
N ALA A 197 4.01 15.23 5.00
CA ALA A 197 3.78 16.40 4.14
C ALA A 197 3.91 16.08 2.64
N THR A 198 4.78 15.13 2.28
CA THR A 198 5.01 14.72 0.89
C THR A 198 4.17 13.52 0.45
N MET A 199 3.26 13.04 1.28
CA MET A 199 2.42 11.88 0.97
C MET A 199 1.56 12.15 -0.29
N PRO A 200 1.69 11.34 -1.35
CA PRO A 200 0.85 11.47 -2.54
C PRO A 200 -0.64 11.36 -2.18
N ALA A 201 -1.49 12.18 -2.80
CA ALA A 201 -2.93 12.21 -2.51
C ALA A 201 -3.61 10.83 -2.70
N ILE A 202 -3.17 10.05 -3.69
CA ILE A 202 -3.66 8.69 -3.96
C ILE A 202 -3.43 7.71 -2.78
N CYS A 203 -2.44 7.94 -1.92
CA CYS A 203 -2.24 7.14 -0.70
C CYS A 203 -3.36 7.35 0.33
N ARG A 204 -4.20 8.39 0.15
CA ARG A 204 -5.34 8.73 1.00
C ARG A 204 -6.69 8.61 0.29
N ALA A 205 -6.68 8.05 -0.93
CA ALA A 205 -7.87 7.97 -1.77
C ALA A 205 -8.89 6.90 -1.33
N ASP A 206 -8.51 5.98 -0.44
CA ASP A 206 -9.44 5.04 0.21
C ASP A 206 -10.05 5.73 1.44
N ALA A 207 -11.13 6.48 1.21
CA ALA A 207 -11.86 7.19 2.25
C ALA A 207 -13.38 7.09 2.01
N PRO A 208 -14.21 7.15 3.08
CA PRO A 208 -15.66 7.23 2.93
C PRO A 208 -16.09 8.45 2.12
N ASP A 209 -15.42 9.58 2.33
CA ASP A 209 -15.64 10.87 1.69
C ASP A 209 -14.28 11.49 1.31
N PRO A 210 -14.14 12.15 0.14
CA PRO A 210 -12.86 12.72 -0.31
C PRO A 210 -12.39 13.93 0.53
N ASP A 211 -13.30 14.57 1.28
CA ASP A 211 -12.98 15.69 2.18
C ASP A 211 -12.64 15.19 3.60
N GLU A 212 -13.08 13.97 3.97
CA GLU A 212 -12.82 13.33 5.27
C GLU A 212 -11.77 12.22 5.19
N THR A 213 -10.57 12.55 4.68
CA THR A 213 -9.47 11.58 4.55
C THR A 213 -8.76 11.27 5.86
N ILE A 214 -8.18 10.07 5.95
CA ILE A 214 -7.31 9.70 7.07
C ILE A 214 -6.07 10.61 7.07
N PRO A 215 -5.67 11.19 8.23
CA PRO A 215 -4.48 12.03 8.31
C PRO A 215 -3.22 11.29 7.81
N PRO A 216 -2.36 11.94 7.00
CA PRO A 216 -1.15 11.31 6.46
C PRO A 216 -0.28 10.66 7.56
N ARG A 217 -0.21 11.31 8.72
CA ARG A 217 0.57 10.81 9.85
C ARG A 217 0.04 9.48 10.40
N ALA A 218 -1.29 9.31 10.46
CA ALA A 218 -1.89 8.07 10.94
C ALA A 218 -1.63 6.90 9.98
N ILE A 219 -1.65 7.14 8.68
CA ILE A 219 -1.30 6.13 7.65
C ILE A 219 0.17 5.75 7.77
N LEU A 220 1.05 6.75 7.91
CA LEU A 220 2.49 6.54 8.07
C LEU A 220 2.81 5.70 9.33
N ASP A 221 2.26 6.09 10.48
CA ASP A 221 2.47 5.37 11.74
C ASP A 221 1.93 3.93 11.65
N SER A 222 0.75 3.75 11.06
CA SER A 222 0.17 2.43 10.81
C SER A 222 1.07 1.55 9.95
N PHE A 223 1.58 2.08 8.82
CA PHE A 223 2.51 1.37 7.95
C PHE A 223 3.77 0.95 8.71
N LEU A 224 4.44 1.90 9.38
CA LEU A 224 5.72 1.62 10.06
C LEU A 224 5.54 0.60 11.19
N ASN A 225 4.48 0.73 12.00
CA ASN A 225 4.18 -0.21 13.08
C ASN A 225 3.99 -1.64 12.56
N HIS A 226 3.19 -1.81 11.50
CA HIS A 226 2.90 -3.15 10.96
C HIS A 226 4.11 -3.76 10.23
N MET A 227 4.88 -2.96 9.48
CA MET A 227 6.05 -3.47 8.78
C MET A 227 7.17 -3.88 9.74
N VAL A 228 7.42 -3.09 10.80
CA VAL A 228 8.39 -3.44 11.85
C VAL A 228 7.93 -4.68 12.62
N ASP A 229 6.66 -4.77 13.03
CA ASP A 229 6.12 -5.96 13.69
C ASP A 229 6.26 -7.21 12.82
N ALA A 230 5.89 -7.11 11.54
CA ALA A 230 5.98 -8.22 10.61
C ALA A 230 7.41 -8.71 10.39
N ALA A 231 8.36 -7.79 10.19
CA ALA A 231 9.78 -8.12 9.98
C ALA A 231 10.39 -8.77 11.25
N ALA A 232 10.20 -8.14 12.41
CA ALA A 232 10.75 -8.63 13.69
C ALA A 232 10.23 -10.04 14.02
N ARG A 233 8.93 -10.30 13.83
CA ARG A 233 8.35 -11.65 14.00
C ARG A 233 8.90 -12.66 13.03
N ALA A 234 9.03 -12.29 11.76
CA ALA A 234 9.51 -13.21 10.72
C ALA A 234 10.94 -13.68 11.01
N TRP A 235 11.79 -12.80 11.53
CA TRP A 235 13.17 -13.12 11.87
C TRP A 235 13.30 -13.85 13.21
N GLY A 236 12.51 -13.46 14.22
CA GLY A 236 12.49 -14.14 15.51
C GLY A 236 12.08 -15.62 15.42
N ARG A 237 11.16 -15.98 14.51
CA ARG A 237 10.74 -17.38 14.30
C ARG A 237 11.84 -18.29 13.73
N LYS A 238 12.86 -17.74 13.07
CA LYS A 238 13.95 -18.52 12.47
C LYS A 238 15.03 -18.93 13.47
N GLN A 239 15.10 -18.26 14.62
CA GLN A 239 15.99 -18.64 15.70
C GLN A 239 15.22 -19.59 16.62
N GLY A 240 15.48 -20.90 16.49
CA GLY A 240 15.06 -21.84 17.52
C GLY A 240 15.71 -21.41 18.82
N PHE A 241 14.93 -20.96 19.79
CA PHE A 241 15.44 -20.74 21.13
C PHE A 241 15.92 -22.09 21.65
N TYR A 242 17.24 -22.27 21.72
CA TYR A 242 17.81 -23.32 22.55
C TYR A 242 17.58 -22.88 23.99
N LEU A 243 16.43 -23.23 24.54
CA LEU A 243 16.25 -23.22 25.98
C LEU A 243 17.09 -24.39 26.49
N PRO A 244 18.16 -24.16 27.26
CA PRO A 244 18.82 -25.26 27.96
C PRO A 244 17.73 -25.95 28.78
N THR A 245 17.44 -27.20 28.48
CA THR A 245 16.68 -28.03 29.41
C THR A 245 17.60 -28.24 30.59
N ASP A 246 17.30 -27.59 31.71
CA ASP A 246 18.09 -27.69 32.94
C ASP A 246 18.30 -29.16 33.34
N SER A 247 19.52 -29.39 33.83
CA SER A 247 20.07 -30.66 34.33
C SER A 247 19.51 -31.04 35.70
#